data_AF-A0A958V7H4-F1
#
_entry.id   AF-A0A958V7H4-F1
#
_cell.length_a   1.000
_cell.length_b   1.000
_cell.length_c   1.000
_cell.angle_alpha   90.00
_cell.angle_beta   90.00
_cell.angle_gamma   90.00
#
_symmetry.space_group_name_H-M   'P 1'
#
loop_
_entity.id
_entity.type
_entity.pdbx_description
1 polymer ?
#
loop_
_entity_poly.entity_id
_entity_poly.type
_entity_poly.pdbx_seq_one_letter_code
_entity_poly.pdbx_strand_id
1 'polypeptide(L)'
;MKYGAIDIGTNAARLLIGEISPSNKHEIVKKISYTRIPLRLGYDVFENGEISPRKEKEFLKTIQAFKLISEVFDVKELRACATSAMREAENGKDIQKRIKKATGVDIEIIGGKEEGDLIISSFELLDFDHRSPFIVIDVGGGSTEISMFNRGKKVNSRSFNVGTIRLLKNKVKKGVWEDINEYIKDNFHMTKKAKVFATGGNINKIHKLFGLQYMQPIYTDQLMDFHDEVKPLSISKRIEKYQLKEDRADVIVPAMEIYTKVLKKMSCGRVYVPKIGLSDGIIYDLHKKNSKK
;
A
#
# COMPACT_ATOMS: atom_id res chain seq x y z
N MET A 1 -0.52 -21.46 12.63
CA MET A 1 -1.40 -20.47 13.29
C MET A 1 -1.85 -19.47 12.23
N LYS A 2 -3.15 -19.19 12.14
CA LYS A 2 -3.70 -18.22 11.18
C LYS A 2 -3.76 -16.82 11.79
N TYR A 3 -3.25 -15.85 11.04
CA TYR A 3 -3.28 -14.44 11.37
C TYR A 3 -4.21 -13.72 10.41
N GLY A 4 -4.90 -12.69 10.91
CA GLY A 4 -5.70 -11.77 10.13
C GLY A 4 -5.12 -10.37 10.19
N ALA A 5 -5.03 -9.71 9.04
CA ALA A 5 -4.63 -8.32 8.92
C ALA A 5 -5.71 -7.53 8.19
N ILE A 6 -6.27 -6.53 8.87
CA ILE A 6 -7.18 -5.56 8.26
C ILE A 6 -6.38 -4.28 7.96
N ASP A 7 -6.22 -3.94 6.68
CA ASP A 7 -5.64 -2.68 6.21
C ASP A 7 -6.76 -1.74 5.74
N ILE A 8 -6.97 -0.63 6.45
CA ILE A 8 -7.96 0.39 6.13
C ILE A 8 -7.23 1.59 5.51
N GLY A 9 -6.99 1.48 4.20
CA GLY A 9 -6.35 2.52 3.42
C GLY A 9 -7.33 3.58 2.89
N THR A 10 -6.76 4.65 2.33
CA THR A 10 -7.48 5.78 1.71
C THR A 10 -8.46 5.37 0.61
N ASN A 11 -8.09 4.39 -0.24
CA ASN A 11 -8.90 3.94 -1.37
C ASN A 11 -9.75 2.70 -1.03
N ALA A 12 -9.21 1.76 -0.25
CA ALA A 12 -9.89 0.49 0.02
C ALA A 12 -9.45 -0.13 1.33
N ALA A 13 -10.41 -0.77 1.98
CA ALA A 13 -10.19 -1.68 3.09
C ALA A 13 -9.89 -3.09 2.58
N ARG A 14 -8.97 -3.80 3.23
CA ARG A 14 -8.54 -5.15 2.88
C ARG A 14 -8.51 -6.03 4.12
N LEU A 15 -8.89 -7.28 3.96
CA LEU A 15 -8.62 -8.35 4.92
C LEU A 15 -7.70 -9.36 4.24
N LEU A 16 -6.52 -9.56 4.79
CA LEU A 16 -5.62 -10.67 4.45
C LEU A 16 -5.64 -11.68 5.59
N ILE A 17 -5.92 -12.93 5.26
CA ILE A 17 -5.75 -14.06 6.17
C ILE A 17 -4.60 -14.90 5.65
N GLY A 18 -3.65 -15.18 6.51
CA GLY A 18 -2.46 -15.94 6.14
C GLY A 18 -1.84 -16.70 7.30
N GLU A 19 -0.93 -17.59 6.95
CA GLU A 19 -0.10 -18.36 7.87
C GLU A 19 1.36 -18.09 7.54
N ILE A 20 2.20 -17.99 8.57
CA ILE A 20 3.65 -18.02 8.36
C ILE A 20 4.07 -19.48 8.24
N SER A 21 4.74 -19.82 7.14
CA SER A 21 5.38 -21.12 6.96
C SER A 21 6.90 -20.92 6.92
N PRO A 22 7.67 -21.77 7.62
CA PRO A 22 9.11 -21.79 7.47
C PRO A 22 9.45 -22.27 6.04
N SER A 23 10.29 -21.52 5.34
CA SER A 23 10.98 -22.00 4.14
C SER A 23 12.47 -22.17 4.48
N ASN A 24 13.18 -23.01 3.72
CA ASN A 24 14.58 -23.40 3.99
C ASN A 24 15.58 -22.22 4.09
N LYS A 25 15.18 -20.97 3.76
CA LYS A 25 16.01 -19.76 3.79
C LYS A 25 15.37 -18.52 4.43
N HIS A 26 14.04 -18.44 4.50
CA HIS A 26 13.28 -17.29 5.05
C HIS A 26 11.85 -17.71 5.42
N GLU A 27 11.13 -16.87 6.14
CA GLU A 27 9.70 -17.08 6.45
C GLU A 27 8.84 -16.57 5.29
N ILE A 28 7.77 -17.29 4.93
CA ILE A 28 6.83 -16.85 3.90
C ILE A 28 5.41 -16.70 4.48
N VAL A 29 4.70 -15.66 4.05
CA VAL A 29 3.26 -15.54 4.29
C VAL A 29 2.51 -16.35 3.22
N LYS A 30 1.99 -17.51 3.62
CA LYS A 30 1.03 -18.26 2.81
C LYS A 30 -0.32 -17.55 2.89
N LYS A 31 -0.72 -16.85 1.82
CA LYS A 31 -2.00 -16.13 1.72
C LYS A 31 -3.14 -17.13 1.53
N ILE A 32 -4.03 -17.23 2.52
CA ILE A 32 -5.19 -18.15 2.51
C ILE A 32 -6.41 -17.47 1.91
N SER A 33 -6.68 -16.23 2.32
CA SER A 33 -7.81 -15.45 1.83
C SER A 33 -7.42 -13.98 1.74
N TYR A 34 -7.94 -13.31 0.71
CA TYR A 34 -7.72 -11.89 0.50
C TYR A 34 -9.00 -11.23 -0.01
N THR A 35 -9.62 -10.41 0.83
CA THR A 35 -10.85 -9.68 0.51
C THR A 35 -10.55 -8.20 0.44
N ARG A 36 -11.06 -7.51 -0.59
CA ARG A 36 -10.89 -6.05 -0.76
C ARG A 36 -12.22 -5.37 -1.03
N ILE A 37 -12.54 -4.37 -0.21
CA ILE A 37 -13.74 -3.54 -0.33
C ILE A 37 -13.35 -2.07 -0.63
N PRO A 38 -13.82 -1.49 -1.74
CA PRO A 38 -13.47 -0.12 -2.14
C PRO A 38 -14.26 0.93 -1.33
N LEU A 39 -13.88 1.15 -0.07
CA LEU A 39 -14.51 2.15 0.79
C LEU A 39 -14.26 3.59 0.33
N ARG A 40 -13.08 3.89 -0.24
CA ARG A 40 -12.71 5.21 -0.77
C ARG A 40 -12.87 6.34 0.26
N LEU A 41 -12.54 6.08 1.53
CA LEU A 41 -12.66 7.06 2.62
C LEU A 41 -11.96 8.39 2.32
N GLY A 42 -10.84 8.35 1.60
CA GLY A 42 -10.11 9.56 1.23
C GLY A 42 -10.86 10.52 0.30
N TYR A 43 -11.91 10.08 -0.40
CA TYR A 43 -12.71 10.98 -1.22
C TYR A 43 -13.43 12.02 -0.36
N ASP A 44 -14.00 11.58 0.75
CA ASP A 44 -14.73 12.46 1.67
C ASP A 44 -13.72 13.29 2.46
N VAL A 45 -12.71 12.65 3.04
CA VAL A 45 -11.74 13.31 3.92
C VAL A 45 -10.94 14.39 3.19
N PHE A 46 -10.46 14.13 1.98
CA PHE A 46 -9.67 15.12 1.24
C PHE A 46 -10.51 16.24 0.64
N GLU A 47 -11.83 16.06 0.51
CA GLU A 47 -12.74 17.09 0.04
C GLU A 47 -13.28 17.94 1.19
N ASN A 48 -13.78 17.27 2.23
CA ASN A 48 -14.63 17.85 3.27
C ASN A 48 -14.00 17.82 4.67
N GLY A 49 -12.83 17.18 4.85
CA GLY A 49 -12.17 17.04 6.16
C GLY A 49 -12.73 15.91 7.05
N GLU A 50 -13.89 15.35 6.71
CA GLU A 50 -14.56 14.32 7.50
C GLU A 50 -15.03 13.13 6.65
N ILE A 51 -15.28 11.99 7.30
CA ILE A 51 -15.91 10.82 6.67
C ILE A 51 -17.43 11.01 6.73
N SER A 52 -18.12 10.92 5.58
CA SER A 52 -19.57 11.13 5.55
C SER A 52 -20.35 10.04 6.29
N PRO A 53 -21.58 10.32 6.76
CA PRO A 53 -22.44 9.32 7.40
C PRO A 53 -22.71 8.09 6.51
N ARG A 54 -22.74 8.27 5.18
CA ARG A 54 -22.90 7.17 4.23
C ARG A 54 -21.66 6.26 4.25
N LYS A 55 -20.46 6.85 4.19
CA LYS A 55 -19.20 6.10 4.23
C LYS A 55 -18.95 5.45 5.57
N GLU A 56 -19.36 6.07 6.67
CA GLU A 56 -19.29 5.45 7.98
C GLU A 56 -20.14 4.17 8.05
N LYS A 57 -21.38 4.18 7.52
CA LYS A 57 -22.23 2.99 7.44
C LYS A 57 -21.61 1.87 6.60
N GLU A 58 -21.02 2.22 5.45
CA GLU A 58 -20.28 1.27 4.60
C GLU A 58 -19.06 0.68 5.33
N PHE A 59 -18.33 1.54 6.06
CA PHE A 59 -17.14 1.15 6.81
C PHE A 59 -17.49 0.20 7.96
N LEU A 60 -18.53 0.50 8.74
CA LEU A 60 -19.03 -0.39 9.79
C LEU A 60 -19.39 -1.78 9.25
N LYS A 61 -20.19 -1.84 8.17
CA LYS A 61 -20.56 -3.10 7.52
C LYS A 61 -19.35 -3.87 7.02
N THR A 62 -18.35 -3.17 6.49
CA THR A 62 -17.10 -3.78 6.01
C THR A 62 -16.33 -4.44 7.13
N ILE A 63 -16.17 -3.76 8.27
CA ILE A 63 -15.46 -4.31 9.43
C ILE A 63 -16.22 -5.48 10.05
N GLN A 64 -17.55 -5.40 10.12
CA GLN A 64 -18.38 -6.52 10.55
C GLN A 64 -18.20 -7.74 9.64
N ALA A 65 -18.20 -7.55 8.32
CA ALA A 65 -17.96 -8.62 7.37
C ALA A 65 -16.54 -9.22 7.52
N PHE A 66 -15.52 -8.37 7.71
CA PHE A 66 -14.15 -8.84 7.91
C PHE A 66 -13.99 -9.65 9.19
N LYS A 67 -14.67 -9.25 10.28
CA LYS A 67 -14.71 -10.03 11.51
C LYS A 67 -15.31 -11.41 11.27
N LEU A 68 -16.49 -11.49 10.66
CA LEU A 68 -17.17 -12.76 10.37
C LEU A 68 -16.32 -13.67 9.47
N ILE A 69 -15.68 -13.11 8.44
CA ILE A 69 -14.76 -13.88 7.59
C ILE A 69 -13.58 -14.41 8.44
N SER A 70 -12.99 -13.56 9.29
CA SER A 70 -11.87 -13.98 10.15
C SER A 70 -12.26 -15.11 11.11
N GLU A 71 -13.47 -15.07 11.67
CA GLU A 71 -14.03 -16.13 12.52
C GLU A 71 -14.22 -17.44 11.74
N VAL A 72 -14.81 -17.38 10.54
CA VAL A 72 -14.99 -18.58 9.67
C VAL A 72 -13.67 -19.25 9.32
N PHE A 73 -12.60 -18.47 9.16
CA PHE A 73 -11.28 -19.01 8.87
C PHE A 73 -10.49 -19.45 10.12
N ASP A 74 -11.06 -19.33 11.33
CA ASP A 74 -10.39 -19.60 12.62
C ASP A 74 -9.11 -18.77 12.83
N VAL A 75 -9.15 -17.49 12.45
CA VAL A 75 -8.06 -16.54 12.73
C VAL A 75 -7.83 -16.47 14.23
N LYS A 76 -6.60 -16.72 14.68
CA LYS A 76 -6.25 -16.71 16.10
C LYS A 76 -5.92 -15.31 16.62
N GLU A 77 -5.32 -14.49 15.77
CA GLU A 77 -4.93 -13.12 16.09
C GLU A 77 -5.27 -12.22 14.91
N LEU A 78 -6.03 -11.17 15.17
CA LEU A 78 -6.52 -10.20 14.18
C LEU A 78 -6.04 -8.80 14.56
N ARG A 79 -5.32 -8.14 13.65
CA ARG A 79 -4.91 -6.73 13.84
C ARG A 79 -5.49 -5.88 12.73
N ALA A 80 -6.11 -4.76 13.10
CA ALA A 80 -6.69 -3.80 12.16
C ALA A 80 -5.97 -2.46 12.25
N CYS A 81 -5.43 -1.98 11.14
CA CYS A 81 -4.72 -0.71 11.05
C CYS A 81 -5.40 0.20 10.04
N ALA A 82 -5.56 1.48 10.38
CA ALA A 82 -6.07 2.51 9.49
C ALA A 82 -5.03 3.60 9.25
N THR A 83 -4.97 4.10 8.02
CA THR A 83 -3.87 4.96 7.57
C THR A 83 -4.33 6.39 7.28
N SER A 84 -3.75 7.06 6.26
CA SER A 84 -3.90 8.50 5.96
C SER A 84 -5.33 9.03 6.06
N ALA A 85 -6.32 8.35 5.48
CA ALA A 85 -7.70 8.86 5.50
C ALA A 85 -8.29 8.94 6.93
N MET A 86 -8.11 7.91 7.75
CA MET A 86 -8.63 7.94 9.14
C MET A 86 -7.82 8.87 10.04
N ARG A 87 -6.52 9.02 9.78
CA ARG A 87 -5.63 9.92 10.52
C ARG A 87 -5.95 11.40 10.27
N GLU A 88 -6.38 11.74 9.06
CA GLU A 88 -6.69 13.11 8.64
C GLU A 88 -8.17 13.48 8.82
N ALA A 89 -9.05 12.52 9.01
CA ALA A 89 -10.47 12.77 9.25
C ALA A 89 -10.71 13.39 10.64
N GLU A 90 -11.39 14.54 10.68
CA GLU A 90 -11.75 15.21 11.95
C GLU A 90 -12.57 14.30 12.87
N ASN A 91 -13.49 13.51 12.28
CA ASN A 91 -14.33 12.56 12.99
C ASN A 91 -13.73 11.13 13.08
N GLY A 92 -12.47 10.93 12.67
CA GLY A 92 -11.84 9.60 12.56
C GLY A 92 -11.78 8.83 13.88
N LYS A 93 -11.40 9.50 14.98
CA LYS A 93 -11.33 8.88 16.32
C LYS A 93 -12.71 8.48 16.87
N ASP A 94 -13.75 9.24 16.55
CA ASP A 94 -15.09 8.91 17.04
C ASP A 94 -15.70 7.76 16.24
N ILE A 95 -15.46 7.71 14.93
CA ILE A 95 -15.81 6.55 14.09
C ILE A 95 -15.10 5.29 14.59
N GLN A 96 -13.80 5.37 14.89
CA GLN A 96 -13.02 4.26 15.46
C GLN A 96 -13.69 3.70 16.73
N LYS A 97 -14.08 4.56 17.68
CA LYS A 97 -14.78 4.16 18.91
C LYS A 97 -16.13 3.50 18.61
N ARG A 98 -16.91 4.04 17.68
CA ARG A 98 -18.22 3.49 17.30
C ARG A 98 -18.09 2.12 16.64
N ILE A 99 -17.11 1.93 15.76
CA ILE A 99 -16.83 0.63 15.14
C ILE A 99 -16.38 -0.39 16.19
N LYS A 100 -15.48 -0.01 17.11
CA LYS A 100 -15.07 -0.90 18.22
C LYS A 100 -16.27 -1.32 19.06
N LYS A 101 -17.15 -0.38 19.43
CA LYS A 101 -18.37 -0.69 20.20
C LYS A 101 -19.31 -1.65 19.46
N ALA A 102 -19.47 -1.48 18.15
CA ALA A 102 -20.42 -2.25 17.36
C ALA A 102 -19.89 -3.62 16.91
N THR A 103 -18.58 -3.75 16.70
CA THR A 103 -17.97 -4.95 16.10
C THR A 103 -17.02 -5.69 17.04
N GLY A 104 -16.51 -5.03 18.09
CA GLY A 104 -15.42 -5.53 18.93
C GLY A 104 -14.04 -5.48 18.27
N VAL A 105 -13.93 -5.04 17.02
CA VAL A 105 -12.63 -4.89 16.33
C VAL A 105 -11.97 -3.58 16.76
N ASP A 106 -10.78 -3.68 17.36
CA ASP A 106 -9.97 -2.52 17.69
C ASP A 106 -9.18 -2.07 16.46
N ILE A 107 -9.47 -0.87 15.96
CA ILE A 107 -8.78 -0.30 14.80
C ILE A 107 -7.69 0.62 15.31
N GLU A 108 -6.44 0.37 14.95
CA GLU A 108 -5.30 1.23 15.28
C GLU A 108 -5.12 2.28 14.17
N ILE A 109 -5.28 3.57 14.48
CA ILE A 109 -4.95 4.64 13.54
C ILE A 109 -3.44 4.88 13.61
N ILE A 110 -2.70 4.41 12.60
CA ILE A 110 -1.24 4.42 12.60
C ILE A 110 -0.66 5.65 11.90
N GLY A 111 0.50 6.10 12.40
CA GLY A 111 1.28 7.17 11.76
C GLY A 111 2.00 6.67 10.51
N GLY A 112 2.37 7.58 9.60
CA GLY A 112 3.06 7.20 8.36
C GLY A 112 4.41 6.50 8.59
N LYS A 113 5.10 6.80 9.70
CA LYS A 113 6.33 6.09 10.09
C LYS A 113 6.06 4.62 10.40
N GLU A 114 5.03 4.33 11.21
CA GLU A 114 4.66 2.97 11.57
C GLU A 114 4.12 2.18 10.38
N GLU A 115 3.30 2.82 9.53
CA GLU A 115 2.84 2.25 8.25
C GLU A 115 4.03 1.83 7.39
N GLY A 116 5.00 2.73 7.21
CA GLY A 116 6.25 2.44 6.53
C GLY A 116 7.03 1.29 7.18
N ASP A 117 7.21 1.31 8.50
CA ASP A 117 7.92 0.26 9.24
C ASP A 117 7.29 -1.13 9.08
N LEU A 118 5.95 -1.21 9.06
CA LEU A 118 5.23 -2.47 8.79
C LEU A 118 5.39 -2.94 7.34
N ILE A 119 5.27 -2.04 6.36
CA ILE A 119 5.50 -2.41 4.95
C ILE A 119 6.93 -2.92 4.78
N ILE A 120 7.89 -2.25 5.40
CA ILE A 120 9.30 -2.61 5.35
C ILE A 120 9.56 -3.95 6.04
N SER A 121 8.92 -4.22 7.18
CA SER A 121 9.09 -5.52 7.85
C SER A 121 8.63 -6.69 6.97
N SER A 122 7.66 -6.46 6.09
CA SER A 122 7.23 -7.47 5.10
C SER A 122 8.30 -7.80 4.04
N PHE A 123 9.34 -6.98 3.89
CA PHE A 123 10.47 -7.30 3.00
C PHE A 123 11.31 -8.46 3.55
N GLU A 124 11.34 -8.69 4.86
CA GLU A 124 11.99 -9.87 5.46
C GLU A 124 11.42 -11.20 4.93
N LEU A 125 10.21 -11.16 4.36
CA LEU A 125 9.56 -12.31 3.73
C LEU A 125 10.02 -12.57 2.28
N LEU A 126 10.89 -11.72 1.73
CA LEU A 126 11.32 -11.82 0.34
C LEU A 126 12.68 -12.53 0.22
N ASP A 127 12.78 -13.39 -0.78
CA ASP A 127 14.02 -14.07 -1.15
C ASP A 127 14.93 -13.17 -2.00
N PHE A 128 15.67 -12.27 -1.35
CA PHE A 128 16.77 -11.54 -1.98
C PHE A 128 17.89 -11.22 -1.00
N ASP A 129 19.07 -10.85 -1.52
CA ASP A 129 20.19 -10.43 -0.67
C ASP A 129 19.92 -9.07 -0.03
N HIS A 130 19.40 -9.10 1.20
CA HIS A 130 19.13 -7.93 2.05
C HIS A 130 20.37 -7.08 2.33
N ARG A 131 21.58 -7.63 2.16
CA ARG A 131 22.83 -6.89 2.37
C ARG A 131 23.10 -5.90 1.25
N SER A 132 22.63 -6.19 0.04
CA SER A 132 22.72 -5.28 -1.10
C SER A 132 21.81 -4.07 -0.88
N PRO A 133 22.23 -2.86 -1.27
CA PRO A 133 21.38 -1.69 -1.17
C PRO A 133 20.06 -1.87 -1.94
N PHE A 134 18.96 -1.40 -1.37
CA PHE A 134 17.67 -1.40 -2.05
C PHE A 134 16.82 -0.20 -1.65
N ILE A 135 15.83 0.11 -2.48
CA ILE A 135 14.90 1.23 -2.29
C ILE A 135 13.50 0.69 -2.44
N VAL A 136 12.59 1.17 -1.60
CA VAL A 136 11.17 0.85 -1.65
C VAL A 136 10.40 2.13 -1.93
N ILE A 137 9.56 2.08 -2.95
CA ILE A 137 8.60 3.13 -3.32
C ILE A 137 7.20 2.55 -3.09
N ASP A 138 6.52 2.99 -2.04
CA ASP A 138 5.13 2.62 -1.80
C ASP A 138 4.22 3.74 -2.27
N VAL A 139 3.29 3.46 -3.18
CA VAL A 139 2.31 4.45 -3.66
C VAL A 139 0.92 4.06 -3.18
N GLY A 140 0.46 4.78 -2.16
CA GLY A 140 -0.87 4.68 -1.59
C GLY A 140 -1.89 5.63 -2.24
N GLY A 141 -3.08 5.67 -1.65
CA GLY A 141 -4.13 6.61 -2.06
C GLY A 141 -3.91 8.04 -1.54
N GLY A 142 -3.32 8.17 -0.35
CA GLY A 142 -3.11 9.45 0.33
C GLY A 142 -1.67 9.97 0.31
N SER A 143 -0.70 9.06 0.33
CA SER A 143 0.74 9.36 0.43
C SER A 143 1.58 8.41 -0.43
N THR A 144 2.85 8.76 -0.55
CA THR A 144 3.89 7.97 -1.19
C THR A 144 5.10 7.94 -0.27
N GLU A 145 5.62 6.76 0.01
CA GLU A 145 6.75 6.53 0.91
C GLU A 145 7.96 6.12 0.09
N ILE A 146 9.11 6.76 0.33
CA ILE A 146 10.40 6.39 -0.29
C ILE A 146 11.40 6.05 0.81
N SER A 147 11.76 4.77 0.87
CA SER A 147 12.66 4.22 1.89
C SER A 147 13.91 3.61 1.27
N MET A 148 15.07 3.91 1.85
CA MET A 148 16.37 3.47 1.37
C MET A 148 17.06 2.58 2.39
N PHE A 149 17.66 1.50 1.91
CA PHE A 149 18.26 0.46 2.71
C PHE A 149 19.69 0.19 2.26
N ASN A 150 20.53 -0.11 3.24
CA ASN A 150 21.89 -0.57 3.02
C ASN A 150 22.26 -1.58 4.10
N ARG A 151 22.86 -2.72 3.72
CA ARG A 151 23.27 -3.78 4.66
C ARG A 151 22.12 -4.23 5.59
N GLY A 152 20.92 -4.40 5.04
CA GLY A 152 19.73 -4.83 5.77
C GLY A 152 19.15 -3.79 6.75
N LYS A 153 19.68 -2.56 6.78
CA LYS A 153 19.20 -1.49 7.67
C LYS A 153 18.61 -0.34 6.87
N LYS A 154 17.54 0.23 7.40
CA LYS A 154 16.93 1.45 6.89
C LYS A 154 17.86 2.63 7.16
N VAL A 155 18.35 3.26 6.09
CA VAL A 155 19.27 4.41 6.15
C VAL A 155 18.48 5.71 6.12
N ASN A 156 17.48 5.81 5.23
CA ASN A 156 16.59 6.97 5.17
C ASN A 156 15.17 6.53 4.78
N SER A 157 14.18 7.32 5.19
CA SER A 157 12.77 7.07 4.92
C SER A 157 11.98 8.38 5.04
N ARG A 158 11.22 8.72 4.00
CA ARG A 158 10.33 9.89 4.02
C ARG A 158 8.98 9.54 3.37
N SER A 159 7.89 9.97 4.02
CA SER A 159 6.54 9.94 3.47
C SER A 159 6.21 11.32 2.90
N PHE A 160 5.64 11.34 1.70
CA PHE A 160 5.21 12.53 0.99
C PHE A 160 3.71 12.51 0.83
N ASN A 161 3.06 13.66 1.05
CA ASN A 161 1.61 13.83 0.85
C ASN A 161 1.26 13.95 -0.65
N VAL A 162 1.61 12.92 -1.41
CA VAL A 162 1.21 12.67 -2.79
C VAL A 162 0.75 11.23 -2.92
N GLY A 163 -0.47 11.01 -3.37
CA GLY A 163 -1.05 9.67 -3.53
C GLY A 163 -2.15 9.71 -4.59
N THR A 164 -2.66 8.55 -4.99
CA THR A 164 -3.56 8.50 -6.16
C THR A 164 -4.86 9.27 -5.97
N ILE A 165 -5.51 9.16 -4.80
CA ILE A 165 -6.74 9.90 -4.50
C ILE A 165 -6.42 11.37 -4.30
N ARG A 166 -5.32 11.67 -3.61
CA ARG A 166 -4.90 13.06 -3.35
C ARG A 166 -4.60 13.82 -4.64
N LEU A 167 -3.97 13.16 -5.62
CA LEU A 167 -3.77 13.71 -6.97
C LEU A 167 -5.10 13.91 -7.70
N LEU A 168 -5.99 12.91 -7.71
CA LEU A 168 -7.31 13.04 -8.36
C LEU A 168 -8.15 14.18 -7.78
N LYS A 169 -8.00 14.47 -6.49
CA LYS A 169 -8.68 15.56 -5.80
C LYS A 169 -7.97 16.91 -5.90
N ASN A 170 -6.84 16.99 -6.61
CA ASN A 170 -5.99 18.19 -6.67
C ASN A 170 -5.58 18.73 -5.28
N LYS A 171 -5.37 17.84 -4.30
CA LYS A 171 -5.00 18.18 -2.91
C LYS A 171 -3.51 17.95 -2.61
N VAL A 172 -2.69 17.81 -3.64
CA VAL A 172 -1.22 17.76 -3.51
C VAL A 172 -0.71 19.18 -3.40
N LYS A 173 0.05 19.48 -2.33
CA LYS A 173 0.60 20.82 -2.11
C LYS A 173 1.60 21.20 -3.20
N LYS A 174 1.66 22.50 -3.54
CA LYS A 174 2.77 23.05 -4.33
C LYS A 174 4.09 22.78 -3.59
N GLY A 175 5.15 22.37 -4.28
CA GLY A 175 6.43 22.03 -3.65
C GLY A 175 6.67 20.53 -3.41
N VAL A 176 5.64 19.67 -3.44
CA VAL A 176 5.83 18.24 -3.08
C VAL A 176 6.75 17.51 -4.07
N TRP A 177 6.73 17.89 -5.35
CA TRP A 177 7.62 17.28 -6.33
C TRP A 177 9.06 17.77 -6.18
N GLU A 178 9.23 19.04 -5.81
CA GLU A 178 10.52 19.62 -5.44
C GLU A 178 11.10 18.91 -4.21
N ASP A 179 10.29 18.71 -3.16
CA ASP A 179 10.68 17.96 -1.95
C ASP A 179 11.11 16.52 -2.27
N ILE A 180 10.36 15.83 -3.14
CA ILE A 180 10.70 14.47 -3.59
C ILE A 180 12.02 14.49 -4.37
N ASN A 181 12.19 15.46 -5.28
CA ASN A 181 13.38 15.58 -6.11
C ASN A 181 14.63 15.89 -5.28
N GLU A 182 14.52 16.74 -4.28
CA GLU A 182 15.58 17.07 -3.33
C GLU A 182 15.92 15.86 -2.46
N TYR A 183 14.91 15.20 -1.88
CA TYR A 183 15.12 13.98 -1.11
C TYR A 183 15.82 12.87 -1.92
N ILE A 184 15.42 12.66 -3.18
CA ILE A 184 16.10 11.70 -4.06
C ILE A 184 17.53 12.18 -4.32
N LYS A 185 17.75 13.45 -4.68
CA LYS A 185 19.09 13.97 -4.95
C LYS A 185 20.03 13.75 -3.76
N ASP A 186 19.61 14.11 -2.56
CA ASP A 186 20.48 14.11 -1.37
C ASP A 186 20.82 12.70 -0.89
N ASN A 187 19.95 11.71 -1.15
CA ASN A 187 20.07 10.37 -0.57
C ASN A 187 20.41 9.28 -1.59
N PHE A 188 20.23 9.52 -2.89
CA PHE A 188 20.40 8.51 -3.93
C PHE A 188 21.86 8.37 -4.43
N HIS A 189 22.78 9.22 -3.98
CA HIS A 189 24.21 9.10 -4.31
C HIS A 189 24.82 7.76 -3.86
N MET A 190 24.23 7.10 -2.85
CA MET A 190 24.68 5.82 -2.30
C MET A 190 24.12 4.59 -3.05
N THR A 191 23.30 4.77 -4.09
CA THR A 191 22.39 3.72 -4.58
C THR A 191 22.44 3.44 -6.10
N LYS A 192 23.51 3.82 -6.82
CA LYS A 192 23.67 3.48 -8.27
C LYS A 192 23.53 1.98 -8.60
N LYS A 193 23.68 1.09 -7.61
CA LYS A 193 23.49 -0.37 -7.73
C LYS A 193 22.26 -0.90 -6.97
N ALA A 194 21.44 -0.03 -6.40
CA ALA A 194 20.33 -0.46 -5.56
C ALA A 194 19.23 -1.12 -6.38
N LYS A 195 18.67 -2.22 -5.86
CA LYS A 195 17.41 -2.75 -6.38
C LYS A 195 16.27 -1.81 -5.97
N VAL A 196 15.42 -1.44 -6.92
CA VAL A 196 14.24 -0.60 -6.63
C VAL A 196 13.01 -1.49 -6.63
N PHE A 197 12.25 -1.44 -5.54
CA PHE A 197 10.99 -2.13 -5.36
C PHE A 197 9.84 -1.12 -5.36
N ALA A 198 8.73 -1.49 -6.00
CA ALA A 198 7.48 -0.73 -5.96
C ALA A 198 6.39 -1.57 -5.30
N THR A 199 5.68 -0.97 -4.35
CA THR A 199 4.59 -1.62 -3.60
C THR A 199 3.30 -0.82 -3.68
N GLY A 200 2.18 -1.52 -3.64
CA GLY A 200 0.86 -0.88 -3.68
C GLY A 200 -0.10 -1.56 -4.66
N GLY A 201 -1.39 -1.30 -4.46
CA GLY A 201 -2.45 -2.00 -5.19
C GLY A 201 -2.43 -1.78 -6.71
N ASN A 202 -2.03 -0.58 -7.15
CA ASN A 202 -2.00 -0.22 -8.57
C ASN A 202 -0.82 -0.87 -9.29
N ILE A 203 0.39 -0.80 -8.73
CA ILE A 203 1.56 -1.44 -9.36
C ILE A 203 1.41 -2.96 -9.40
N ASN A 204 0.80 -3.57 -8.39
CA ASN A 204 0.45 -5.00 -8.40
C ASN A 204 -0.53 -5.35 -9.54
N LYS A 205 -1.49 -4.46 -9.86
CA LYS A 205 -2.41 -4.67 -10.99
C LYS A 205 -1.70 -4.48 -12.33
N ILE A 206 -0.86 -3.46 -12.47
CA ILE A 206 -0.08 -3.19 -13.69
C ILE A 206 0.85 -4.38 -13.98
N HIS A 207 1.58 -4.86 -12.98
CA HIS A 207 2.41 -6.06 -13.07
C HIS A 207 1.61 -7.28 -13.60
N LYS A 208 0.38 -7.48 -13.08
CA LYS A 208 -0.52 -8.53 -13.55
C LYS A 208 -1.01 -8.29 -14.99
N LEU A 209 -1.30 -7.05 -15.38
CA LEU A 209 -1.74 -6.70 -16.75
C LEU A 209 -0.63 -6.98 -17.77
N PHE A 210 0.63 -6.78 -17.40
CA PHE A 210 1.79 -7.13 -18.24
C PHE A 210 2.07 -8.63 -18.31
N GLY A 211 1.32 -9.49 -17.60
CA GLY A 211 1.52 -10.93 -17.62
C GLY A 211 2.86 -11.39 -17.02
N LEU A 212 3.49 -10.54 -16.20
CA LEU A 212 4.82 -10.78 -15.67
C LEU A 212 4.81 -11.84 -14.55
N GLN A 213 5.84 -12.68 -14.53
CA GLN A 213 6.06 -13.68 -13.49
C GLN A 213 6.44 -13.03 -12.15
N TYR A 214 6.29 -13.78 -11.05
CA TYR A 214 6.65 -13.27 -9.72
C TYR A 214 8.09 -12.75 -9.70
N MET A 215 8.29 -11.56 -9.12
CA MET A 215 9.59 -10.85 -9.06
C MET A 215 10.24 -10.51 -10.40
N GLN A 216 9.57 -10.72 -11.54
CA GLN A 216 10.01 -10.16 -12.82
C GLN A 216 9.83 -8.63 -12.78
N PRO A 217 10.86 -7.85 -13.13
CA PRO A 217 10.78 -6.39 -13.05
C PRO A 217 9.93 -5.80 -14.19
N ILE A 218 9.39 -4.61 -13.95
CA ILE A 218 8.81 -3.73 -14.97
C ILE A 218 9.92 -2.77 -15.42
N TYR A 219 10.13 -2.64 -16.73
CA TYR A 219 11.03 -1.61 -17.26
C TYR A 219 10.38 -0.22 -17.17
N THR A 220 11.16 0.81 -16.86
CA THR A 220 10.63 2.15 -16.65
C THR A 220 9.99 2.70 -17.93
N ASP A 221 10.59 2.46 -19.09
CA ASP A 221 10.03 2.87 -20.38
C ASP A 221 8.71 2.15 -20.67
N GLN A 222 8.63 0.84 -20.41
CA GLN A 222 7.39 0.07 -20.53
C GLN A 222 6.26 0.64 -19.64
N LEU A 223 6.59 1.07 -18.41
CA LEU A 223 5.61 1.69 -17.51
C LEU A 223 5.14 3.06 -18.02
N MET A 224 6.05 3.83 -18.64
CA MET A 224 5.76 5.13 -19.24
C MET A 224 4.90 5.00 -20.49
N ASP A 225 5.24 4.09 -21.39
CA ASP A 225 4.46 3.83 -22.61
C ASP A 225 3.03 3.41 -22.25
N PHE A 226 2.89 2.53 -21.24
CA PHE A 226 1.58 2.13 -20.75
C PHE A 226 0.82 3.29 -20.08
N HIS A 227 1.51 4.19 -19.37
CA HIS A 227 0.89 5.40 -18.86
C HIS A 227 0.33 6.28 -19.97
N ASP A 228 1.11 6.50 -21.03
CA ASP A 228 0.73 7.36 -22.14
C ASP A 228 -0.37 6.74 -23.02
N GLU A 229 -0.42 5.41 -23.11
CA GLU A 229 -1.52 4.66 -23.72
C GLU A 229 -2.84 4.80 -22.92
N VAL A 230 -2.78 4.69 -21.59
CA VAL A 230 -3.98 4.61 -20.72
C VAL A 230 -4.53 6.00 -20.37
N LYS A 231 -3.65 7.00 -20.23
CA LYS A 231 -4.00 8.38 -19.86
C LYS A 231 -5.13 9.00 -20.70
N PRO A 232 -5.11 8.96 -22.05
CA PRO A 232 -6.15 9.58 -22.88
C PRO A 232 -7.48 8.82 -22.87
N LEU A 233 -7.53 7.59 -22.36
CA LEU A 233 -8.76 6.80 -22.31
C LEU A 233 -9.69 7.30 -21.20
N SER A 234 -10.99 7.34 -21.49
CA SER A 234 -12.02 7.55 -20.46
C SER A 234 -12.05 6.39 -19.47
N ILE A 235 -12.61 6.63 -18.27
CA ILE A 235 -12.73 5.59 -17.23
C ILE A 235 -13.44 4.34 -17.78
N SER A 236 -14.55 4.50 -18.50
CA SER A 236 -15.29 3.39 -19.12
C SER A 236 -14.43 2.59 -20.10
N LYS A 237 -13.65 3.27 -20.97
CA LYS A 237 -12.72 2.60 -21.89
C LYS A 237 -11.62 1.85 -21.15
N ARG A 238 -11.11 2.40 -20.03
CA ARG A 238 -10.12 1.71 -19.18
C ARG A 238 -10.71 0.45 -18.53
N ILE A 239 -11.97 0.52 -18.07
CA ILE A 239 -12.70 -0.62 -17.50
C ILE A 239 -12.85 -1.73 -18.55
N GLU A 240 -13.35 -1.39 -19.74
CA GLU A 240 -13.60 -2.33 -20.81
C GLU A 240 -12.30 -2.96 -21.33
N LYS A 241 -11.33 -2.14 -21.73
CA LYS A 241 -10.08 -2.60 -22.37
C LYS A 241 -9.18 -3.42 -21.44
N TYR A 242 -9.07 -3.04 -20.17
CA TYR A 242 -8.13 -3.67 -19.23
C TYR A 242 -8.81 -4.45 -18.09
N GLN A 243 -10.13 -4.63 -18.19
CA GLN A 243 -10.95 -5.33 -17.19
C GLN A 243 -10.67 -4.81 -15.77
N LEU A 244 -10.69 -3.48 -15.64
CA LEU A 244 -10.49 -2.81 -14.37
C LEU A 244 -11.82 -2.68 -13.64
N LYS A 245 -11.78 -2.80 -12.30
CA LYS A 245 -12.88 -2.27 -11.49
C LYS A 245 -12.88 -0.75 -11.62
N GLU A 246 -14.07 -0.15 -11.54
CA GLU A 246 -14.25 1.30 -11.62
C GLU A 246 -13.33 2.05 -10.64
N ASP A 247 -13.27 1.59 -9.39
CA ASP A 247 -12.46 2.19 -8.32
C ASP A 247 -10.95 2.09 -8.52
N ARG A 248 -10.52 1.37 -9.57
CA ARG A 248 -9.14 1.22 -10.00
C ARG A 248 -8.85 1.97 -11.30
N ALA A 249 -9.82 2.03 -12.20
CA ALA A 249 -9.69 2.64 -13.51
C ALA A 249 -9.40 4.16 -13.45
N ASP A 250 -9.89 4.83 -12.42
CA ASP A 250 -9.63 6.25 -12.17
C ASP A 250 -8.24 6.50 -11.55
N VAL A 251 -7.80 5.64 -10.61
CA VAL A 251 -6.56 5.81 -9.84
C VAL A 251 -5.31 5.20 -10.47
N ILE A 252 -5.45 4.34 -11.48
CA ILE A 252 -4.30 3.68 -12.12
C ILE A 252 -3.38 4.66 -12.84
N VAL A 253 -3.94 5.70 -13.47
CA VAL A 253 -3.18 6.74 -14.17
C VAL A 253 -2.38 7.61 -13.19
N PRO A 254 -3.00 8.20 -12.14
CA PRO A 254 -2.26 8.89 -11.08
C PRO A 254 -1.16 8.04 -10.45
N ALA A 255 -1.39 6.73 -10.27
CA ALA A 255 -0.36 5.84 -9.72
C ALA A 255 0.86 5.75 -10.64
N MET A 256 0.64 5.52 -11.94
CA MET A 256 1.71 5.48 -12.93
C MET A 256 2.43 6.82 -13.05
N GLU A 257 1.70 7.94 -12.96
CA GLU A 257 2.31 9.27 -12.95
C GLU A 257 3.30 9.43 -11.78
N ILE A 258 2.93 8.99 -10.57
CA ILE A 258 3.83 9.04 -9.41
C ILE A 258 5.06 8.15 -9.63
N TYR A 259 4.86 6.89 -10.00
CA TYR A 259 5.97 5.96 -10.21
C TYR A 259 6.92 6.45 -11.29
N THR A 260 6.41 6.85 -12.45
CA THR A 260 7.24 7.27 -13.59
C THR A 260 8.04 8.53 -13.26
N LYS A 261 7.46 9.52 -12.55
CA LYS A 261 8.19 10.70 -12.09
C LYS A 261 9.35 10.34 -11.15
N VAL A 262 9.08 9.49 -10.15
CA VAL A 262 10.09 9.05 -9.17
C VAL A 262 11.19 8.23 -9.86
N LEU A 263 10.83 7.25 -10.70
CA LEU A 263 11.78 6.39 -11.40
C LEU A 263 12.65 7.17 -12.39
N LYS A 264 12.08 8.15 -13.13
CA LYS A 264 12.84 9.06 -13.99
C LYS A 264 13.84 9.88 -13.20
N LYS A 265 13.42 10.46 -12.07
CA LYS A 265 14.32 11.26 -11.21
C LYS A 265 15.49 10.44 -10.67
N MET A 266 15.25 9.16 -10.37
CA MET A 266 16.27 8.20 -9.92
C MET A 266 17.14 7.66 -11.06
N SER A 267 16.83 7.98 -12.33
CA SER A 267 17.45 7.35 -13.51
C SER A 267 17.43 5.82 -13.43
N CYS A 268 16.34 5.27 -12.88
CA CYS A 268 16.19 3.84 -12.69
C CYS A 268 15.56 3.21 -13.93
N GLY A 269 16.22 2.22 -14.54
CA GLY A 269 15.73 1.56 -15.75
C GLY A 269 14.68 0.47 -15.51
N ARG A 270 14.55 -0.03 -14.27
CA ARG A 270 13.62 -1.11 -13.94
C ARG A 270 13.22 -1.13 -12.46
N VAL A 271 12.01 -1.60 -12.18
CA VAL A 271 11.46 -1.70 -10.83
C VAL A 271 10.87 -3.09 -10.57
N TYR A 272 11.13 -3.65 -9.39
CA TYR A 272 10.63 -4.96 -8.97
C TYR A 272 9.31 -4.82 -8.21
N VAL A 273 8.37 -5.74 -8.44
CA VAL A 273 7.04 -5.71 -7.79
C VAL A 273 6.87 -6.98 -6.94
N PRO A 274 7.15 -6.91 -5.63
CA PRO A 274 7.19 -8.09 -4.77
C PRO A 274 5.81 -8.61 -4.33
N LYS A 275 4.72 -7.92 -4.67
CA LYS A 275 3.33 -8.27 -4.31
C LYS A 275 3.09 -8.43 -2.80
N ILE A 276 3.87 -7.69 -2.01
CA ILE A 276 3.71 -7.46 -0.56
C ILE A 276 3.14 -6.06 -0.30
N GLY A 277 2.58 -5.86 0.89
CA GLY A 277 2.14 -4.55 1.37
C GLY A 277 1.87 -4.56 2.87
N LEU A 278 1.16 -3.55 3.36
CA LEU A 278 0.91 -3.34 4.79
C LEU A 278 0.31 -4.57 5.47
N SER A 279 -0.67 -5.24 4.85
CA SER A 279 -1.30 -6.43 5.43
C SER A 279 -0.32 -7.60 5.63
N ASP A 280 0.67 -7.76 4.74
CA ASP A 280 1.72 -8.77 4.90
C ASP A 280 2.62 -8.43 6.11
N GLY A 281 2.96 -7.15 6.27
CA GLY A 281 3.71 -6.63 7.41
C GLY A 281 3.01 -6.80 8.74
N ILE A 282 1.69 -6.59 8.77
CA ILE A 282 0.86 -6.81 9.96
C ILE A 282 0.86 -8.29 10.37
N ILE A 283 0.68 -9.22 9.41
CA ILE A 283 0.75 -10.66 9.69
C ILE A 283 2.13 -11.03 10.25
N TYR A 284 3.18 -10.50 9.65
CA TYR A 284 4.56 -10.77 10.08
C TYR A 284 4.85 -10.23 11.49
N ASP A 285 4.39 -9.02 11.79
CA ASP A 285 4.50 -8.42 13.13
C ASP A 285 3.75 -9.23 14.19
N LEU A 286 2.52 -9.68 13.90
CA LEU A 286 1.75 -10.57 14.77
C LEU A 286 2.49 -11.90 15.03
N HIS A 287 3.10 -12.47 13.99
CA HIS A 287 3.88 -13.69 14.13
C HIS A 287 5.11 -13.50 15.02
N LYS A 288 5.87 -12.41 14.81
CA LYS A 288 7.04 -12.09 15.64
C LYS A 288 6.68 -11.84 17.11
N LYS A 289 5.55 -11.18 17.37
CA LYS A 289 5.07 -10.96 18.75
C LYS A 289 4.68 -12.25 19.46
N ASN A 290 4.09 -13.20 18.74
CA ASN A 290 3.71 -14.50 19.31
C ASN A 290 4.89 -15.45 19.47
N SER A 291 5.90 -15.39 18.60
CA SER A 291 7.10 -16.23 18.72
C SER A 291 8.07 -15.79 19.82
N LYS A 292 7.85 -14.61 20.42
CA LYS A 292 8.61 -14.07 21.54
C LYS A 292 7.92 -14.28 22.91
N LYS A 293 6.68 -14.76 22.91
CA LYS A 293 5.94 -15.15 24.13
C LYS A 293 6.20 -16.63 24.41
#